data_AF-A0A356E2M8-F1
#
_entry.id   AF-A0A356E2M8-F1
#
_cell.length_a   1.000
_cell.length_b   1.000
_cell.length_c   1.000
_cell.angle_alpha   90.00
_cell.angle_beta   90.00
_cell.angle_gamma   90.00
#
_symmetry.space_group_name_H-M   'P 1'
#
loop_
_entity.id
_entity.type
_entity.pdbx_description
1 polymer ?
#
loop_
_entity_poly.entity_id
_entity_poly.type
_entity_poly.pdbx_seq_one_letter_code
_entity_poly.pdbx_strand_id
1 'polypeptide(L)'
;RVEGECFITTALFDNTYELLHNRLPIKAVKAITEKEYCVGGSTALLDAIGRTVHTIENAQKHLQAEYQAEQVLVVIITDGQENASREYG
;
A
#
# COMPACT_ATOMS: atom_id res chain seq x y z
N ARG A 1 6.99 -3.77 23.23
CA ARG A 1 7.49 -4.26 21.92
C ARG A 1 6.55 -5.37 21.49
N VAL A 2 6.10 -5.36 20.25
CA VAL A 2 5.31 -6.48 19.69
C VAL A 2 6.33 -7.48 19.13
N GLU A 3 6.17 -8.75 19.47
CA GLU A 3 6.98 -9.83 18.91
C GLU A 3 6.53 -10.14 17.47
N GLY A 4 7.46 -10.58 16.63
CA GLY A 4 7.20 -10.92 15.23
C GLY A 4 7.84 -9.98 14.21
N GLU A 5 7.75 -10.39 12.94
CA GLU A 5 8.17 -9.62 11.79
C GLU A 5 6.97 -8.92 11.14
N CYS A 6 7.17 -7.71 10.66
CA CYS A 6 6.15 -6.96 9.95
C CYS A 6 6.81 -6.25 8.79
N PHE A 7 6.21 -6.41 7.62
CA PHE A 7 6.60 -5.73 6.39
C PHE A 7 5.50 -4.77 6.01
N ILE A 8 5.88 -3.58 5.53
CA ILE A 8 4.95 -2.58 5.03
C ILE A 8 5.10 -2.41 3.53
N THR A 9 3.97 -2.24 2.87
CA THR A 9 3.88 -1.64 1.54
C THR A 9 3.07 -0.36 1.71
N THR A 10 3.61 0.76 1.23
CA THR A 10 2.95 2.07 1.29
C THR A 10 2.75 2.55 -0.13
N ALA A 11 1.50 2.72 -0.52
CA ALA A 11 1.12 3.37 -1.76
C ALA A 11 0.54 4.75 -1.47
N LEU A 12 0.98 5.75 -2.22
CA LEU A 12 0.34 7.06 -2.29
C LEU A 12 -0.56 7.07 -3.52
N PHE A 13 -1.73 7.69 -3.40
CA PHE A 13 -2.67 7.73 -4.51
C PHE A 13 -3.51 9.00 -4.53
N ASP A 14 -3.82 9.41 -5.75
CA ASP A 14 -4.83 10.40 -6.13
C ASP A 14 -5.52 9.91 -7.42
N ASN A 15 -5.40 10.59 -8.57
CA ASN A 15 -5.63 10.00 -9.90
C ASN A 15 -4.43 9.20 -10.41
N THR A 16 -3.32 9.23 -9.69
CA THR A 16 -2.11 8.48 -9.94
C THR A 16 -1.85 7.51 -8.79
N TYR A 17 -0.89 6.62 -8.98
CA TYR A 17 -0.53 5.59 -8.01
C TYR A 17 0.99 5.51 -7.92
N GLU A 18 1.54 5.68 -6.72
CA GLU A 18 2.97 5.63 -6.44
C GLU A 18 3.26 4.66 -5.29
N LEU A 19 4.19 3.74 -5.49
CA LEU A 19 4.71 2.87 -4.42
C LEU A 19 5.89 3.54 -3.73
N LEU A 20 5.65 4.11 -2.55
CA LEU A 20 6.69 4.71 -1.73
C LEU A 20 7.54 3.64 -1.03
N HIS A 21 6.89 2.62 -0.49
CA HIS A 21 7.54 1.48 0.15
C HIS A 21 6.99 0.19 -0.45
N ASN A 22 7.87 -0.74 -0.81
CA ASN A 22 7.47 -2.06 -1.30
C ASN A 22 8.09 -3.15 -0.43
N ARG A 23 7.23 -3.80 0.40
CA ARG A 23 7.60 -4.90 1.30
C ARG A 23 8.87 -4.63 2.10
N LEU A 24 8.96 -3.46 2.72
CA LEU A 24 10.08 -3.10 3.58
C LEU A 24 9.83 -3.56 5.02
N PRO A 25 10.84 -4.08 5.74
CA PRO A 25 10.70 -4.32 7.17
C PRO A 25 10.25 -3.02 7.85
N ILE A 26 9.20 -3.07 8.67
CA ILE A 26 8.63 -1.86 9.27
C ILE A 26 9.65 -1.05 10.07
N LYS A 27 10.68 -1.73 10.61
CA LYS A 27 11.79 -1.13 11.35
C LYS A 27 12.74 -0.29 10.48
N ALA A 28 12.73 -0.49 9.16
CA ALA A 28 13.55 0.25 8.20
C ALA A 28 12.79 1.46 7.61
N VAL A 29 11.50 1.58 7.90
CA VAL A 29 10.64 2.65 7.37
C VAL A 29 10.95 3.94 8.11
N LYS A 30 11.19 5.01 7.35
CA LYS A 30 11.39 6.36 7.90
C LYS A 30 10.05 7.10 7.92
N ALA A 31 10.00 8.17 8.71
CA ALA A 31 8.87 9.08 8.68
C ALA A 31 8.73 9.67 7.26
N ILE A 32 7.51 9.66 6.73
CA ILE A 32 7.18 10.28 5.45
C ILE A 32 7.34 11.79 5.60
N THR A 33 7.92 12.41 4.58
CA THR A 33 8.19 13.85 4.52
C THR A 33 7.21 14.56 3.60
N GLU A 34 7.14 15.88 3.69
CA GLU A 34 6.30 16.72 2.80
C GLU A 34 6.73 16.66 1.33
N LYS A 35 7.93 16.13 1.03
CA LYS A 35 8.38 15.90 -0.35
C LYS A 35 7.79 14.63 -0.95
N GLU A 36 7.46 13.67 -0.10
CA GLU A 36 6.89 12.38 -0.50
C GLU A 36 5.36 12.44 -0.47
N TYR A 37 4.77 13.09 0.55
CA TYR A 37 3.33 13.23 0.68
C TYR A 37 2.86 14.62 0.25
N CYS A 38 2.33 14.71 -0.97
CA CYS A 38 1.67 15.91 -1.50
C CYS A 38 0.19 15.65 -1.76
N VAL A 39 -0.63 16.69 -1.65
CA VAL A 39 -2.07 16.61 -1.94
C VAL A 39 -2.32 16.64 -3.46
N GLY A 40 -3.19 15.74 -3.92
CA GLY A 40 -3.58 15.58 -5.31
C GLY A 40 -4.94 16.17 -5.65
N GLY A 41 -5.44 15.86 -6.86
CA GLY A 41 -6.68 16.43 -7.40
C GLY A 41 -7.94 15.57 -7.20
N SER A 42 -7.87 14.26 -7.43
CA SER A 42 -9.03 13.37 -7.38
C SER A 42 -8.66 12.03 -6.73
N THR A 43 -9.60 11.09 -6.64
CA THR A 43 -9.41 9.88 -5.82
C THR A 43 -9.81 8.62 -6.58
N ALA A 44 -8.83 7.93 -7.16
CA ALA A 44 -8.98 6.63 -7.80
C ALA A 44 -8.86 5.51 -6.74
N LEU A 45 -9.75 5.52 -5.74
CA LEU A 45 -9.67 4.68 -4.54
C LEU A 45 -9.68 3.18 -4.87
N LEU A 46 -10.58 2.74 -5.75
CA LEU A 46 -10.73 1.32 -6.07
C LEU A 46 -9.52 0.81 -6.84
N ASP A 47 -9.00 1.62 -7.77
CA ASP A 47 -7.77 1.29 -8.50
C ASP A 47 -6.57 1.21 -7.55
N ALA A 48 -6.45 2.14 -6.60
CA ALA A 48 -5.38 2.12 -5.62
C ALA A 48 -5.42 0.85 -4.75
N ILE A 49 -6.60 0.46 -4.27
CA ILE A 49 -6.78 -0.78 -3.48
C ILE A 49 -6.45 -2.00 -4.35
N GLY A 50 -7.06 -2.11 -5.53
CA GLY A 50 -6.89 -3.26 -6.42
C GLY A 50 -5.43 -3.49 -6.80
N ARG A 51 -4.73 -2.42 -7.20
CA ARG A 51 -3.30 -2.47 -7.54
C ARG A 51 -2.43 -2.83 -6.33
N THR A 52 -2.72 -2.29 -5.15
CA THR A 52 -1.96 -2.60 -3.92
C THR A 52 -2.15 -4.06 -3.52
N VAL A 53 -3.39 -4.55 -3.51
CA VAL A 53 -3.69 -5.96 -3.18
C VAL A 53 -3.01 -6.90 -4.16
N HIS A 54 -3.08 -6.61 -5.48
CA HIS A 54 -2.40 -7.43 -6.49
C HIS A 54 -0.87 -7.41 -6.32
N THR A 55 -0.30 -6.26 -5.93
CA THR A 55 1.14 -6.14 -5.62
C THR A 55 1.52 -7.03 -4.43
N ILE A 56 0.74 -7.00 -3.35
CA ILE A 56 0.97 -7.83 -2.16
C ILE A 56 0.80 -9.30 -2.51
N GLU A 57 -0.28 -9.68 -3.20
CA GLU A 57 -0.56 -11.06 -3.61
C GLU A 57 0.59 -11.62 -4.46
N ASN A 58 1.06 -10.87 -5.46
CA ASN A 58 2.18 -11.28 -6.28
C ASN A 58 3.47 -11.44 -5.48
N ALA A 59 3.76 -10.53 -4.54
CA ALA A 59 4.92 -10.68 -3.67
C ALA A 59 4.83 -11.95 -2.81
N GLN A 60 3.66 -12.23 -2.23
CA GLN A 60 3.43 -13.40 -1.39
C GLN A 60 3.56 -14.73 -2.15
N LYS A 61 2.99 -14.81 -3.35
CA LYS A 61 3.03 -16.03 -4.20
C LYS A 61 4.45 -16.51 -4.53
N HIS A 62 5.43 -15.62 -4.57
CA HIS A 62 6.82 -15.93 -4.91
C HIS A 62 7.69 -16.22 -3.68
N LEU A 63 7.15 -16.14 -2.47
CA LEU A 63 7.86 -16.47 -1.24
C LEU A 63 7.67 -17.94 -0.86
N GLN A 64 8.68 -18.52 -0.24
CA GLN A 64 8.52 -19.80 0.45
C GLN A 64 7.52 -19.64 1.60
N ALA A 65 6.80 -20.71 1.93
CA ALA A 65 5.68 -20.68 2.89
C ALA A 65 6.07 -20.07 4.25
N GLU A 66 7.30 -20.30 4.71
CA GLU A 66 7.84 -19.75 5.98
C GLU A 66 8.04 -18.23 5.97
N TYR A 67 8.10 -17.59 4.79
CA TYR A 67 8.23 -16.13 4.63
C TYR A 67 6.93 -15.47 4.16
N GLN A 68 5.87 -16.26 3.93
CA GLN A 68 4.57 -15.71 3.58
C GLN A 68 3.92 -15.09 4.82
N ALA A 69 3.19 -13.99 4.61
CA ALA A 69 2.48 -13.34 5.69
C ALA A 69 1.27 -14.18 6.11
N GLU A 70 1.21 -14.55 7.38
CA GLU A 70 0.04 -15.23 7.97
C GLU A 70 -1.20 -14.32 7.96
N GLN A 71 -1.00 -13.01 8.11
CA GLN A 71 -2.05 -12.00 8.13
C GLN A 71 -1.63 -10.76 7.36
N VAL A 72 -2.58 -10.15 6.66
CA VAL A 72 -2.41 -8.87 5.96
C VAL A 72 -3.42 -7.86 6.51
N LEU A 73 -2.91 -6.74 7.01
CA LEU A 73 -3.73 -5.60 7.43
C LEU A 73 -3.63 -4.50 6.37
N VAL A 74 -4.78 -4.04 5.88
CA VAL A 74 -4.86 -2.91 4.95
C VAL A 74 -5.42 -1.71 5.71
N VAL A 75 -4.68 -0.60 5.71
CA VAL A 75 -5.11 0.68 6.28
C VAL A 75 -5.21 1.69 5.15
N ILE A 76 -6.37 2.32 5.02
CA ILE A 76 -6.65 3.32 4.00
C ILE A 76 -6.94 4.63 4.72
N ILE A 77 -6.26 5.69 4.31
CA ILE A 77 -6.45 7.05 4.82
C ILE A 77 -6.94 7.89 3.65
N THR A 78 -8.20 8.31 3.71
CA THR A 78 -8.86 9.13 2.69
C THR A 78 -10.06 9.80 3.35
N ASP A 79 -10.53 10.91 2.78
CA ASP A 79 -11.79 11.56 3.13
C ASP A 79 -13.02 10.93 2.44
N GLY A 80 -12.80 9.97 1.52
CA GLY A 80 -13.83 9.02 1.08
C GLY A 80 -14.61 9.37 -0.20
N GLN A 81 -14.06 10.19 -1.10
CA GLN A 81 -14.73 10.57 -2.36
C GLN A 81 -14.13 9.91 -3.60
N GLU A 82 -14.38 8.61 -3.81
CA GLU A 82 -14.05 7.94 -5.07
C GLU A 82 -14.73 8.66 -6.25
N ASN A 83 -13.95 8.95 -7.30
CA ASN A 83 -14.46 9.63 -8.51
C ASN A 83 -13.58 9.47 -9.77
N ALA A 84 -12.57 8.60 -9.74
CA ALA A 84 -11.55 8.56 -10.79
C ALA A 84 -11.05 7.16 -11.18
N SER A 85 -11.53 6.10 -10.51
CA SER A 85 -11.12 4.72 -10.82
C SER A 85 -11.63 4.28 -12.20
N ARG A 86 -10.90 3.38 -12.86
CA ARG A 86 -11.20 2.89 -14.22
C ARG A 86 -10.97 1.40 -14.42
N GLU A 87 -10.13 0.77 -13.61
CA GLU A 87 -9.74 -0.63 -13.76
C GLU A 87 -10.51 -1.55 -12.81
N TYR A 88 -10.83 -1.07 -11.61
CA TYR A 88 -11.44 -1.85 -10.52
C TYR A 88 -12.79 -1.29 -10.03
N GLY A 89 -13.42 -0.42 -10.83
CA GLY A 89 -14.72 0.24 -10.55
C GLY A 89 -15.95 -0.55 -11.00
#